data_AF-A0A1F3TQE4-F1
#
_entry.id   AF-A0A1F3TQE4-F1
#
_cell.length_a   1.000
_cell.length_b   1.000
_cell.length_c   1.000
_cell.angle_alpha   90.00
_cell.angle_beta   90.00
_cell.angle_gamma   90.00
#
_symmetry.space_group_name_H-M   'P 1'
#
loop_
_entity.id
_entity.type
_entity.pdbx_description
1 polymer ?
#
loop_
_entity_poly.entity_id
_entity_poly.type
_entity_poly.pdbx_seq_one_letter_code
_entity_poly.pdbx_strand_id
1 'polypeptide(L)'
;MKFNLIFAMGCFVSVTAFADSCDDVISELQAMKKAQSSIQESLIANHGLFAGSMESYADALSSTGGRVHKTVSSNMLESAQAIRERAQKAQNTAQKLDSATTKLIQQITSCLK
;
A
#
# COMPACT_ATOMS: atom_id res chain seq x y z
N MET A 1 -20.64 55.89 37.37
CA MET A 1 -20.49 56.11 35.92
C MET A 1 -19.97 54.83 35.28
N LYS A 2 -20.41 54.59 34.05
CA LYS A 2 -20.37 53.34 33.29
C LYS A 2 -18.94 52.77 33.10
N PHE A 3 -18.78 51.49 33.39
CA PHE A 3 -17.77 50.63 32.77
C PHE A 3 -18.16 50.41 31.29
N ASN A 4 -17.25 50.65 30.36
CA ASN A 4 -17.10 49.96 29.07
C ASN A 4 -16.17 50.76 28.15
N LEU A 5 -14.93 50.29 28.00
CA LEU A 5 -14.28 50.30 26.69
C LEU A 5 -13.34 49.10 26.63
N ILE A 6 -13.82 48.06 25.97
CA ILE A 6 -13.12 46.82 25.68
C ILE A 6 -11.93 47.16 24.79
N PHE A 7 -10.74 46.92 25.31
CA PHE A 7 -9.48 46.92 24.55
C PHE A 7 -9.49 45.67 23.66
N ALA A 8 -9.92 45.83 22.41
CA ALA A 8 -9.81 44.81 21.37
C ALA A 8 -8.35 44.70 20.92
N MET A 9 -7.50 44.18 21.81
CA MET A 9 -6.16 43.68 21.48
C MET A 9 -6.26 42.16 21.44
N GLY A 10 -6.22 41.58 20.25
CA GLY A 10 -6.31 40.13 20.11
C GLY A 10 -6.37 39.68 18.67
N CYS A 11 -5.20 39.58 18.05
CA CYS A 11 -4.91 38.67 16.94
C CYS A 11 -5.76 38.83 15.66
N PHE A 12 -5.44 39.87 14.87
CA PHE A 12 -5.35 39.65 13.42
C PHE A 12 -4.13 38.75 13.18
N VAL A 13 -4.31 37.43 13.26
CA VAL A 13 -3.35 36.50 12.66
C VAL A 13 -3.57 36.59 11.16
N SER A 14 -2.72 37.37 10.49
CA SER A 14 -2.60 37.34 9.04
C SER A 14 -2.25 35.91 8.62
N VAL A 15 -3.24 35.15 8.18
CA VAL A 15 -3.05 33.84 7.54
C VAL A 15 -2.58 34.11 6.12
N THR A 16 -1.31 34.45 5.95
CA THR A 16 -0.68 34.55 4.63
C THR A 16 0.75 34.04 4.69
N ALA A 17 0.92 32.74 4.96
CA ALA A 17 2.22 32.06 4.85
C ALA A 17 2.11 30.52 4.70
N PHE A 18 1.16 30.01 3.90
CA PHE A 18 1.05 28.56 3.61
C PHE A 18 1.09 28.22 2.11
N ALA A 19 1.36 29.17 1.22
CA ALA A 19 1.33 28.91 -0.22
C ALA A 19 2.53 28.07 -0.70
N ASP A 20 3.73 28.32 -0.15
CA ASP A 20 4.97 27.62 -0.56
C ASP A 20 5.01 26.16 -0.05
N SER A 21 4.33 25.87 1.06
CA SER A 21 4.31 24.54 1.70
C SER A 21 3.26 23.58 1.13
N CYS A 22 2.35 24.05 0.28
CA CYS A 22 1.29 23.22 -0.30
C CYS A 22 1.76 22.41 -1.52
N ASP A 23 2.67 22.96 -2.33
CA ASP A 23 3.28 22.24 -3.45
C ASP A 23 4.21 21.11 -2.96
N ASP A 24 4.90 21.33 -1.84
CA ASP A 24 5.71 20.30 -1.16
C ASP A 24 4.85 19.11 -0.73
N VAL A 25 3.64 19.35 -0.21
CA VAL A 25 2.71 18.28 0.19
C VAL A 25 2.32 17.40 -1.00
N ILE A 26 2.08 17.98 -2.18
CA ILE A 26 1.77 17.18 -3.38
C ILE A 26 2.97 16.33 -3.81
N SER A 27 4.17 16.92 -3.78
CA SER A 27 5.42 16.22 -4.10
C SER A 27 5.67 15.04 -3.14
N GLU A 28 5.50 15.26 -1.84
CA GLU A 28 5.63 14.23 -0.80
C GLU A 28 4.62 13.10 -0.99
N LEU A 29 3.35 13.41 -1.27
CA LEU A 29 2.32 12.39 -1.51
C LEU A 29 2.62 11.56 -2.77
N GLN A 30 3.16 12.17 -3.82
CA GLN A 30 3.60 11.44 -5.01
C GLN A 30 4.78 10.51 -4.72
N ALA A 31 5.75 10.96 -3.91
CA ALA A 31 6.86 10.15 -3.46
C ALA A 31 6.38 8.96 -2.59
N MET A 32 5.44 9.21 -1.67
CA MET A 32 4.80 8.16 -0.86
C MET A 32 4.08 7.13 -1.73
N LYS A 33 3.31 7.59 -2.73
CA LYS A 33 2.65 6.70 -3.70
C LYS A 33 3.67 5.79 -4.38
N LYS A 34 4.77 6.35 -4.89
CA LYS A 34 5.80 5.57 -5.59
C LYS A 34 6.44 4.51 -4.69
N ALA A 35 6.76 4.88 -3.45
CA ALA A 35 7.29 3.94 -2.46
C ALA A 35 6.30 2.82 -2.16
N GLN A 36 5.02 3.17 -1.98
CA GLN A 36 3.93 2.22 -1.76
C GLN A 36 3.80 1.21 -2.91
N SER A 37 3.77 1.68 -4.17
CA SER A 37 3.64 0.79 -5.34
C SER A 37 4.84 -0.17 -5.43
N SER A 38 6.06 0.33 -5.20
CA SER A 38 7.28 -0.49 -5.22
C SER A 38 7.28 -1.59 -4.13
N ILE A 39 6.83 -1.26 -2.90
CA ILE A 39 6.71 -2.24 -1.82
C ILE A 39 5.67 -3.31 -2.18
N GLN A 40 4.52 -2.89 -2.72
CA GLN A 40 3.46 -3.82 -3.11
C GLN A 40 3.89 -4.77 -4.22
N GLU A 41 4.56 -4.26 -5.25
CA GLU A 41 5.10 -5.08 -6.35
C GLU A 41 6.09 -6.11 -5.83
N SER A 42 7.01 -5.72 -4.95
CA SER A 42 7.98 -6.63 -4.32
C SER A 42 7.29 -7.73 -3.51
N LEU A 43 6.28 -7.39 -2.70
CA LEU A 43 5.53 -8.38 -1.91
C LEU A 43 4.74 -9.35 -2.78
N ILE A 44 4.11 -8.87 -3.85
CA ILE A 44 3.37 -9.72 -4.79
C ILE A 44 4.34 -10.66 -5.52
N ALA A 45 5.49 -10.16 -5.98
CA ALA A 45 6.52 -10.98 -6.61
C ALA A 45 7.04 -12.08 -5.67
N ASN A 46 7.25 -11.75 -4.38
CA ASN A 46 7.65 -12.72 -3.37
C ASN A 46 6.63 -13.85 -3.19
N HIS A 47 5.32 -13.56 -3.25
CA HIS A 47 4.31 -14.62 -3.22
C HIS A 47 4.43 -15.56 -4.42
N GLY A 48 4.69 -15.03 -5.62
CA GLY A 48 4.91 -15.83 -6.83
C GLY A 48 6.12 -16.75 -6.71
N LEU A 49 7.26 -16.21 -6.26
CA LEU A 49 8.49 -16.97 -6.04
C LEU A 49 8.32 -18.06 -4.98
N PHE A 50 7.64 -17.74 -3.87
CA PHE A 50 7.41 -18.70 -2.79
C PHE A 50 6.46 -19.82 -3.21
N ALA A 51 5.37 -19.50 -3.92
CA ALA A 51 4.49 -20.51 -4.47
C ALA A 51 5.24 -21.45 -5.45
N GLY A 52 6.01 -20.89 -6.38
CA GLY A 52 6.80 -21.68 -7.33
C GLY A 52 7.86 -22.55 -6.63
N SER A 53 8.48 -22.06 -5.57
CA SER A 53 9.42 -22.84 -4.76
C SER A 53 8.72 -24.05 -4.13
N MET A 54 7.51 -23.86 -3.58
CA MET A 54 6.77 -24.98 -2.99
C MET A 54 6.33 -26.01 -4.02
N GLU A 55 5.96 -25.61 -5.22
CA GLU A 55 5.68 -26.55 -6.31
C GLU A 55 6.91 -27.35 -6.71
N SER A 56 8.06 -26.69 -6.86
CA SER A 56 9.31 -27.37 -7.20
C SER A 56 9.70 -28.40 -6.12
N TYR A 57 9.54 -28.05 -4.83
CA TYR A 57 9.76 -29.00 -3.75
C TYR A 57 8.71 -30.12 -3.73
N ALA A 58 7.44 -29.82 -4.02
CA ALA A 58 6.39 -30.82 -4.08
C ALA A 58 6.66 -31.84 -5.19
N ASP A 59 7.09 -31.39 -6.36
CA ASP A 59 7.45 -32.24 -7.50
C ASP A 59 8.64 -33.13 -7.14
N ALA A 60 9.70 -32.55 -6.58
CA ALA A 60 10.87 -33.31 -6.11
C ALA A 60 10.47 -34.36 -5.07
N LEU A 61 9.61 -34.01 -4.11
CA LEU A 61 9.18 -34.92 -3.06
C LEU A 61 8.29 -36.05 -3.61
N SER A 62 7.43 -35.75 -4.59
CA SER A 62 6.57 -36.75 -5.23
C SER A 62 7.37 -37.88 -5.90
N SER A 63 8.57 -37.57 -6.39
CA SER A 63 9.46 -38.49 -7.09
C SER A 63 10.18 -39.51 -6.18
N THR A 64 10.18 -39.29 -4.86
CA THR A 64 10.95 -40.12 -3.89
C THR A 64 10.23 -41.38 -3.38
N GLY A 65 8.97 -41.63 -3.78
CA GLY A 65 8.36 -42.96 -3.70
C GLY A 65 7.71 -43.39 -2.36
N GLY A 66 7.50 -42.50 -1.38
CA GLY A 66 6.83 -42.83 -0.11
C GLY A 66 5.42 -42.25 0.05
N ARG A 67 4.49 -42.95 0.72
CA ARG A 67 3.11 -42.46 0.98
C ARG A 67 3.10 -41.12 1.73
N VAL A 68 3.99 -40.97 2.72
CA VAL A 68 4.17 -39.72 3.47
C VAL A 68 4.65 -38.59 2.55
N HIS A 69 5.59 -38.87 1.65
CA HIS A 69 6.08 -37.89 0.67
C HIS A 69 4.99 -37.44 -0.31
N LYS A 70 4.09 -38.34 -0.71
CA LYS A 70 2.92 -37.99 -1.53
C LYS A 70 1.95 -37.06 -0.79
N THR A 71 1.66 -37.32 0.48
CA THR A 71 0.79 -36.44 1.28
C THR A 71 1.42 -35.07 1.48
N VAL A 72 2.71 -35.01 1.82
CA VAL A 72 3.42 -33.73 1.99
C VAL A 72 3.46 -32.97 0.66
N SER A 73 3.77 -33.63 -0.45
CA SER A 73 3.74 -33.04 -1.80
C SER A 73 2.37 -32.45 -2.12
N SER A 74 1.28 -33.18 -1.88
CA SER A 74 -0.09 -32.68 -2.07
C SER A 74 -0.37 -31.43 -1.23
N ASN A 75 -0.01 -31.44 0.06
CA ASN A 75 -0.21 -30.29 0.94
C ASN A 75 0.60 -29.06 0.50
N MET A 76 1.80 -29.28 -0.05
CA MET A 76 2.63 -28.21 -0.60
C MET A 76 2.01 -27.60 -1.86
N LEU A 77 1.46 -28.43 -2.76
CA LEU A 77 0.73 -27.93 -3.95
C LEU A 77 -0.51 -27.12 -3.56
N GLU A 78 -1.30 -27.61 -2.61
CA GLU A 78 -2.47 -26.89 -2.10
C GLU A 78 -2.07 -25.55 -1.47
N SER A 79 -0.99 -25.56 -0.67
CA SER A 79 -0.46 -24.33 -0.07
C SER A 79 0.04 -23.35 -1.14
N ALA A 80 0.69 -23.84 -2.20
CA ALA A 80 1.17 -23.01 -3.31
C ALA A 80 0.01 -22.35 -4.05
N GLN A 81 -1.07 -23.10 -4.30
CA GLN A 81 -2.30 -22.56 -4.86
C GLN A 81 -2.90 -21.47 -3.96
N ALA A 82 -3.03 -21.72 -2.65
CA ALA A 82 -3.54 -20.73 -1.71
C ALA A 82 -2.69 -19.44 -1.68
N ILE A 83 -1.36 -19.55 -1.83
CA ILE A 83 -0.46 -18.39 -1.93
C ILE A 83 -0.69 -17.63 -3.23
N ARG A 84 -0.91 -18.31 -4.37
CA ARG A 84 -1.25 -17.64 -5.63
C ARG A 84 -2.56 -16.87 -5.54
N GLU A 85 -3.58 -17.47 -4.93
CA GLU A 85 -4.86 -16.79 -4.71
C GLU A 85 -4.69 -15.55 -3.83
N ARG A 86 -3.85 -15.62 -2.79
CA ARG A 86 -3.50 -14.45 -1.97
C ARG A 86 -2.74 -13.41 -2.78
N ALA A 87 -1.80 -13.82 -3.64
CA ALA A 87 -1.06 -12.91 -4.52
C ALA A 87 -2.00 -12.15 -5.46
N GLN A 88 -2.97 -12.84 -6.07
CA GLN A 88 -3.96 -12.22 -6.94
C GLN A 88 -4.86 -11.23 -6.17
N LYS A 89 -5.31 -11.61 -4.97
CA LYS A 89 -6.07 -10.68 -4.10
C LYS A 89 -5.23 -9.46 -3.69
N ALA A 90 -3.95 -9.66 -3.37
CA ALA A 90 -3.03 -8.59 -3.05
C ALA A 90 -2.84 -7.65 -4.26
N GLN A 91 -2.69 -8.19 -5.47
CA GLN A 91 -2.58 -7.42 -6.71
C GLN A 91 -3.83 -6.56 -6.96
N ASN A 92 -5.02 -7.14 -6.84
CA ASN A 92 -6.27 -6.40 -6.98
C ASN A 92 -6.42 -5.29 -5.93
N THR A 93 -5.95 -5.56 -4.71
CA THR A 93 -5.99 -4.58 -3.60
C THR A 93 -4.98 -3.46 -3.83
N ALA A 94 -3.77 -3.79 -4.27
CA ALA A 94 -2.73 -2.83 -4.65
C ALA A 94 -3.23 -1.89 -5.74
N GLN A 95 -3.86 -2.41 -6.80
CA GLN A 95 -4.45 -1.60 -7.87
C GLN A 95 -5.54 -0.64 -7.37
N LYS A 96 -6.44 -1.14 -6.50
CA LYS A 96 -7.48 -0.28 -5.89
C LYS A 96 -6.87 0.82 -5.05
N LEU A 97 -5.84 0.50 -4.28
CA LEU A 97 -5.15 1.44 -3.42
C LEU A 97 -4.38 2.48 -4.24
N ASP A 98 -3.66 2.09 -5.29
CA ASP A 98 -2.98 3.01 -6.22
C ASP A 98 -3.98 4.00 -6.86
N SER A 99 -5.13 3.50 -7.31
CA SER A 99 -6.20 4.33 -7.86
C SER A 99 -6.76 5.30 -6.81
N ALA A 100 -7.02 4.84 -5.59
CA ALA A 100 -7.51 5.67 -4.50
C ALA A 100 -6.48 6.76 -4.11
N THR A 101 -5.21 6.41 -3.99
CA THR A 101 -4.11 7.36 -3.71
C THR A 101 -3.99 8.40 -4.82
N THR A 102 -4.12 7.99 -6.09
CA THR A 102 -4.11 8.93 -7.22
C THR A 102 -5.27 9.93 -7.14
N LYS A 103 -6.48 9.45 -6.86
CA LYS A 103 -7.67 10.31 -6.69
C LYS A 103 -7.50 11.27 -5.51
N LEU A 104 -6.96 10.79 -4.39
CA LEU A 104 -6.69 11.62 -3.22
C LEU A 104 -5.71 12.75 -3.56
N ILE A 105 -4.59 12.44 -4.23
CA ILE A 105 -3.62 13.44 -4.66
C ILE A 105 -4.28 14.48 -5.57
N GLN A 106 -5.11 14.05 -6.53
CA GLN A 106 -5.85 14.96 -7.42
C GLN A 106 -6.84 15.86 -6.66
N GLN A 107 -7.58 15.30 -5.70
CA GLN A 107 -8.50 16.06 -4.86
C GLN A 107 -7.75 17.12 -4.04
N ILE A 108 -6.65 16.74 -3.39
CA ILE A 108 -5.81 17.67 -2.62
C ILE A 108 -5.24 18.74 -3.55
N THR A 109 -4.71 18.37 -4.71
CA THR A 109 -4.18 19.33 -5.71
C THR A 109 -5.27 20.33 -6.15
N SER A 110 -6.52 19.89 -6.24
CA SER A 110 -7.64 20.74 -6.65
C SER A 110 -8.14 21.63 -5.52
N CYS A 111 -8.01 21.20 -4.26
CA CYS A 111 -8.36 21.99 -3.08
C CYS A 111 -7.30 23.05 -2.71
N LEU A 112 -6.04 22.82 -3.09
CA LEU A 112 -4.92 23.71 -2.80
C LEU A 112 -4.69 24.77 -3.87
N LYS A 113 -5.39 24.67 -5.02
CA LYS A 113 -5.44 25.68 -6.08
C LYS A 113 -6.62 26.61 -5.86
#